data_AF-A0A2G9MZ02-F1
#
_entry.id   AF-A0A2G9MZ02-F1
#
_cell.length_a   1.000
_cell.length_b   1.000
_cell.length_c   1.000
_cell.angle_alpha   90.00
_cell.angle_beta   90.00
_cell.angle_gamma   90.00
#
_symmetry.space_group_name_H-M   'P 1'
#
loop_
_entity.id
_entity.type
_entity.pdbx_description
1 polymer ?
#
loop_
_entity_poly.entity_id
_entity_poly.type
_entity_poly.pdbx_seq_one_letter_code
_entity_poly.pdbx_strand_id
1 'polypeptide(L)'
;MKRNVLLLSLLLALACLSFAQNMSSINSALEAFCGFLLGVMPVLTMLMVVGAGAVYAGGQIMGAETRARANVWATAMLVGALIGIVIAVLGPFVMSTMYGSGWDVACAEGGGAPAFNCGTVSCTGATSVCCQIGGSDWCCQNGYACGSQVGGCQSPQNPD
;
A
#
# COMPACT_ATOMS: atom_id res chain seq x y z
N MET A 1 6.14 17.43 -34.37
CA MET A 1 6.26 16.72 -33.06
C MET A 1 5.41 17.33 -31.96
N LYS A 2 5.40 18.66 -31.73
CA LYS A 2 4.63 19.31 -30.64
C LYS A 2 3.11 19.02 -30.64
N ARG A 3 2.49 18.92 -31.83
CA ARG A 3 1.05 18.64 -31.98
C ARG A 3 0.65 17.21 -31.55
N ASN A 4 1.56 16.24 -31.70
CA ASN A 4 1.30 14.85 -31.32
C ASN A 4 1.49 14.65 -29.81
N VAL A 5 2.46 15.35 -29.20
CA VAL A 5 2.64 15.35 -27.74
C VAL A 5 1.43 15.97 -27.03
N LEU A 6 0.87 17.06 -27.59
CA LEU A 6 -0.32 17.72 -27.06
C LEU A 6 -1.58 16.83 -27.16
N LEU A 7 -1.73 16.08 -28.25
CA LEU A 7 -2.82 15.10 -28.39
C LEU A 7 -2.67 13.93 -27.43
N LEU A 8 -1.44 13.44 -27.21
CA LEU A 8 -1.16 12.37 -26.25
C LEU A 8 -1.45 12.79 -24.81
N SER A 9 -1.06 14.00 -24.40
CA SER A 9 -1.36 14.51 -23.06
C SER A 9 -2.85 14.75 -22.85
N LEU A 10 -3.56 15.23 -23.88
CA LEU A 10 -5.00 15.45 -23.82
C LEU A 10 -5.77 14.13 -23.73
N LEU A 11 -5.37 13.11 -24.50
CA LEU A 11 -5.95 11.76 -24.43
C LEU A 11 -5.70 11.11 -23.07
N LEU A 12 -4.50 11.27 -22.51
CA LEU A 12 -4.17 10.78 -21.18
C LEU A 12 -5.03 11.46 -20.11
N ALA A 13 -5.20 12.78 -20.20
CA ALA A 13 -6.04 13.53 -19.26
C ALA A 13 -7.52 13.12 -19.34
N LEU A 14 -8.06 12.95 -20.55
CA LEU A 14 -9.44 12.48 -20.75
C LEU A 14 -9.64 11.05 -20.23
N ALA A 15 -8.64 10.18 -20.40
CA ALA A 15 -8.68 8.83 -19.85
C ALA A 15 -8.67 8.84 -18.31
N CYS A 16 -7.95 9.76 -17.67
CA CYS A 16 -7.99 9.88 -16.21
C CYS A 16 -9.34 10.40 -15.68
N LEU A 17 -10.03 11.28 -16.44
CA LEU A 17 -11.31 11.85 -16.04
C LEU A 17 -12.47 10.84 -16.04
N SER A 18 -12.43 9.81 -16.88
CA SER A 18 -13.49 8.78 -16.90
C SER A 18 -13.47 7.87 -15.66
N PHE A 19 -12.30 7.70 -15.02
CA PHE A 19 -12.18 6.92 -13.79
C PHE A 19 -12.66 7.68 -12.52
N ALA A 20 -12.91 8.98 -12.61
CA ALA A 20 -13.26 9.82 -11.45
C ALA A 20 -14.77 9.84 -11.10
N GLN A 21 -15.65 9.22 -11.90
CA GLN A 21 -17.10 9.46 -11.82
C GLN A 21 -17.84 8.72 -10.69
N ASN A 22 -17.20 7.79 -9.98
CA ASN A 22 -17.91 6.88 -9.06
C ASN A 22 -17.23 6.83 -7.68
N MET A 23 -17.73 7.63 -6.73
CA MET A 23 -17.07 7.79 -5.41
C MET A 23 -16.96 6.50 -4.60
N SER A 24 -17.90 5.56 -4.76
CA SER A 24 -17.82 4.24 -4.08
C SER A 24 -16.68 3.38 -4.64
N SER A 25 -16.45 3.44 -5.95
CA SER A 25 -15.34 2.72 -6.60
C SER A 25 -13.97 3.30 -6.24
N ILE A 26 -13.90 4.58 -5.86
CA ILE A 26 -12.66 5.24 -5.45
C ILE A 26 -12.13 4.60 -4.15
N ASN A 27 -12.99 4.39 -3.15
CA ASN A 27 -12.56 3.78 -1.88
C ASN A 27 -12.01 2.35 -2.08
N SER A 28 -12.71 1.53 -2.89
CA SER A 28 -12.23 0.17 -3.20
C SER A 28 -10.92 0.18 -4.01
N ALA A 29 -10.75 1.14 -4.92
CA ALA A 29 -9.50 1.31 -5.64
C ALA A 29 -8.35 1.79 -4.73
N LEU A 30 -8.63 2.65 -3.75
CA LEU A 30 -7.65 3.11 -2.76
C LEU A 30 -7.18 1.97 -1.85
N GLU A 31 -8.09 1.09 -1.44
CA GLU A 31 -7.76 -0.10 -0.64
C GLU A 31 -6.86 -1.07 -1.43
N ALA A 32 -7.25 -1.40 -2.68
CA ALA A 32 -6.44 -2.24 -3.57
C ALA A 32 -5.07 -1.61 -3.88
N PHE A 33 -5.04 -0.30 -4.06
CA PHE A 33 -3.80 0.45 -4.27
C PHE A 33 -2.92 0.43 -3.02
N CYS A 34 -3.49 0.58 -1.83
CA CYS A 34 -2.73 0.50 -0.59
C CYS A 34 -2.16 -0.90 -0.35
N GLY A 35 -2.93 -1.96 -0.62
CA GLY A 35 -2.44 -3.33 -0.59
C GLY A 35 -1.31 -3.59 -1.59
N PHE A 36 -1.40 -3.03 -2.80
CA PHE A 36 -0.32 -3.08 -3.78
C PHE A 36 0.93 -2.33 -3.29
N LEU A 37 0.76 -1.12 -2.74
CA LEU A 37 1.85 -0.30 -2.22
C LEU A 37 2.58 -0.95 -1.04
N LEU A 38 1.85 -1.54 -0.10
CA LEU A 38 2.43 -2.14 1.10
C LEU A 38 2.90 -3.59 0.87
N GLY A 39 2.24 -4.33 -0.02
CA GLY A 39 2.60 -5.72 -0.32
C GLY A 39 3.70 -5.85 -1.37
N VAL A 40 3.55 -5.17 -2.51
CA VAL A 40 4.40 -5.42 -3.69
C VAL A 40 5.62 -4.50 -3.72
N MET A 41 5.49 -3.22 -3.38
CA MET A 41 6.62 -2.27 -3.50
C MET A 41 7.82 -2.63 -2.63
N PRO A 42 7.69 -3.04 -1.35
CA PRO A 42 8.86 -3.40 -0.54
C PRO A 42 9.62 -4.59 -1.13
N VAL A 43 8.90 -5.60 -1.61
CA VAL A 43 9.49 -6.78 -2.25
C VAL A 43 10.25 -6.37 -3.52
N LEU A 44 9.65 -5.52 -4.36
CA LEU A 44 10.31 -5.02 -5.57
C LEU A 44 11.54 -4.16 -5.26
N THR A 45 11.48 -3.28 -4.26
CA THR A 45 12.62 -2.44 -3.88
C THR A 45 13.79 -3.29 -3.38
N MET A 46 13.54 -4.30 -2.55
CA MET A 46 14.58 -5.24 -2.11
C MET A 46 15.18 -6.01 -3.29
N LEU A 47 14.34 -6.48 -4.23
CA LEU A 47 14.81 -7.19 -5.40
C LEU A 47 15.65 -6.29 -6.34
N MET A 48 15.29 -5.02 -6.47
CA MET A 48 16.07 -4.03 -7.22
C MET A 48 17.42 -3.70 -6.57
N VAL A 49 17.48 -3.62 -5.24
CA VAL A 49 18.76 -3.40 -4.51
C VAL A 49 19.70 -4.59 -4.71
N VAL A 50 19.19 -5.82 -4.55
CA VAL A 50 19.99 -7.04 -4.77
C VAL A 50 20.40 -7.16 -6.24
N GLY A 51 19.49 -6.86 -7.18
CA GLY A 51 19.76 -6.83 -8.61
C GLY A 51 20.86 -5.82 -8.97
N ALA A 52 20.83 -4.62 -8.39
CA ALA A 52 21.87 -3.61 -8.59
C ALA A 52 23.24 -4.10 -8.12
N GLY A 53 23.30 -4.75 -6.95
CA GLY A 53 24.53 -5.36 -6.43
C GLY A 53 25.06 -6.47 -7.34
N ALA A 54 24.17 -7.36 -7.81
CA ALA A 54 24.53 -8.45 -8.71
C ALA A 54 25.04 -7.94 -10.08
N VAL A 55 24.39 -6.92 -10.65
CA VAL A 55 24.80 -6.31 -11.93
C VAL A 55 26.14 -5.57 -11.76
N TYR A 56 26.36 -4.87 -10.65
CA TYR A 56 27.64 -4.23 -10.36
C TYR A 56 28.78 -5.24 -10.25
N ALA A 57 28.58 -6.32 -9.49
CA ALA A 57 29.56 -7.41 -9.36
C ALA A 57 29.79 -8.12 -10.70
N GLY A 58 28.71 -8.40 -11.45
CA GLY A 58 28.75 -8.96 -12.80
C GLY A 58 29.48 -8.07 -13.80
N GLY A 59 29.43 -6.75 -13.63
CA GLY A 59 30.18 -5.81 -14.45
C GLY A 59 31.69 -5.91 -14.28
N GLN A 60 32.19 -6.44 -13.15
CA GLN A 60 33.62 -6.60 -12.90
C GLN A 60 34.21 -7.84 -13.58
N ILE A 61 33.40 -8.85 -13.86
CA ILE A 61 33.83 -10.08 -14.55
C ILE A 61 33.78 -9.96 -16.07
N MET A 62 33.16 -8.89 -16.61
CA MET A 62 33.04 -8.67 -18.04
C MET A 62 34.05 -7.63 -18.54
N GLY A 63 34.40 -7.71 -19.83
CA GLY A 63 35.41 -6.85 -20.46
C GLY A 63 35.08 -5.35 -20.42
N ALA A 64 36.06 -4.53 -20.81
CA ALA A 64 36.03 -3.07 -20.66
C ALA A 64 34.78 -2.39 -21.26
N GLU A 65 34.26 -2.91 -22.38
CA GLU A 65 33.06 -2.37 -23.04
C GLU A 65 31.77 -2.65 -22.25
N THR A 66 31.68 -3.83 -21.64
CA THR A 66 30.51 -4.26 -20.88
C THR A 66 30.51 -3.70 -19.46
N ARG A 67 31.69 -3.44 -18.88
CA ARG A 67 31.86 -2.79 -17.57
C ARG A 67 31.21 -1.41 -17.54
N ALA A 68 31.38 -0.61 -18.61
CA ALA A 68 30.80 0.72 -18.71
C ALA A 68 29.27 0.67 -18.78
N ARG A 69 28.70 -0.28 -19.53
CA ARG A 69 27.24 -0.43 -19.64
C ARG A 69 26.62 -0.99 -18.36
N ALA A 70 27.24 -1.99 -17.73
CA ALA A 70 26.75 -2.58 -16.49
C ALA A 70 26.64 -1.55 -15.35
N ASN A 71 27.59 -0.61 -15.25
CA ASN A 71 27.54 0.43 -14.23
C ASN A 71 26.34 1.38 -14.42
N VAL A 72 26.01 1.74 -15.67
CA VAL A 72 24.83 2.56 -15.96
C VAL A 72 23.54 1.83 -15.54
N TRP A 73 23.45 0.53 -15.80
CA TRP A 73 22.27 -0.26 -15.43
C TRP A 73 22.15 -0.42 -13.91
N ALA A 74 23.25 -0.66 -13.20
CA ALA A 74 23.27 -0.75 -11.74
C ALA A 74 22.83 0.57 -11.09
N THR A 75 23.33 1.72 -11.58
CA THR A 75 22.92 3.03 -11.05
C THR A 75 21.44 3.33 -11.30
N ALA A 76 20.91 2.96 -12.48
CA ALA A 76 19.48 3.11 -12.76
C ALA A 76 18.61 2.25 -11.82
N MET A 77 19.03 1.01 -11.53
CA MET A 77 18.33 0.14 -10.58
C MET A 77 18.40 0.68 -9.15
N LEU A 78 19.55 1.20 -8.72
CA LEU A 78 19.72 1.78 -7.38
C LEU A 78 18.87 3.03 -7.19
N VAL A 79 18.82 3.93 -8.20
CA VAL A 79 17.97 5.12 -8.15
C VAL A 79 16.49 4.74 -8.17
N GLY A 80 16.10 3.75 -8.99
CA GLY A 80 14.73 3.22 -9.00
C GLY A 80 14.31 2.66 -7.63
N ALA A 81 15.19 1.89 -6.98
CA ALA A 81 14.95 1.38 -5.63
C ALA A 81 14.82 2.51 -4.60
N LEU A 82 15.69 3.52 -4.67
CA LEU A 82 15.66 4.68 -3.77
C LEU A 82 14.35 5.46 -3.93
N ILE A 83 13.91 5.72 -5.15
CA ILE A 83 12.61 6.36 -5.42
C ILE A 83 11.46 5.50 -4.89
N GLY A 84 11.51 4.18 -5.09
CA GLY A 84 10.49 3.27 -4.57
C GLY A 84 10.37 3.30 -3.04
N ILE A 85 11.50 3.35 -2.33
CA ILE A 85 11.52 3.49 -0.86
C ILE A 85 10.93 4.84 -0.45
N VAL A 86 11.31 5.93 -1.13
CA VAL A 86 10.79 7.27 -0.85
C VAL A 86 9.26 7.31 -1.06
N ILE A 87 8.75 6.70 -2.12
CA ILE A 87 7.30 6.61 -2.37
C ILE A 87 6.60 5.76 -1.32
N ALA A 88 7.19 4.64 -0.89
CA ALA A 88 6.59 3.79 0.15
C ALA A 88 6.46 4.52 1.50
N VAL A 89 7.41 5.40 1.83
CA VAL A 89 7.39 6.18 3.08
C VAL A 89 6.54 7.44 2.98
N LEU A 90 6.65 8.21 1.89
CA LEU A 90 5.94 9.48 1.73
C LEU A 90 4.52 9.32 1.19
N GLY A 91 4.24 8.24 0.45
CA GLY A 91 2.93 7.98 -0.15
C GLY A 91 1.79 8.01 0.87
N PRO A 92 1.88 7.26 1.99
CA PRO A 92 0.85 7.29 3.03
C PRO A 92 0.67 8.68 3.65
N PHE A 93 1.75 9.42 3.85
CA PHE A 93 1.71 10.76 4.43
C PHE A 93 0.97 11.77 3.53
N VAL A 94 1.27 11.74 2.23
CA VAL A 94 0.59 12.60 1.25
C VAL A 94 -0.90 12.25 1.16
N MET A 95 -1.24 10.95 1.16
CA MET A 95 -2.63 10.51 1.05
C MET A 95 -3.45 10.80 2.31
N SER A 96 -2.87 10.63 3.50
CA SER A 96 -3.47 11.06 4.77
C SER A 96 -3.78 12.56 4.78
N THR A 97 -2.90 13.38 4.20
CA THR A 97 -3.12 14.83 4.11
C THR A 97 -4.25 15.21 3.15
N MET A 98 -4.43 14.47 2.05
CA MET A 98 -5.45 14.77 1.03
C MET A 98 -6.83 14.17 1.34
N TYR A 99 -6.88 12.95 1.87
CA TYR A 99 -8.11 12.18 2.09
C TYR A 99 -8.50 12.03 3.57
N GLY A 100 -7.67 12.51 4.49
CA GLY A 100 -7.92 12.44 5.93
C GLY A 100 -8.00 11.00 6.44
N SER A 101 -8.88 10.77 7.41
CA SER A 101 -9.04 9.47 8.08
C SER A 101 -9.56 8.35 7.19
N GLY A 102 -10.08 8.65 5.99
CA GLY A 102 -10.51 7.62 5.03
C GLY A 102 -9.35 6.79 4.48
N TRP A 103 -8.15 7.37 4.42
CA TRP A 103 -6.94 6.67 3.99
C TRP A 103 -6.45 5.66 5.04
N ASP A 104 -6.51 6.01 6.32
CA ASP A 104 -6.05 5.15 7.41
C ASP A 104 -6.90 3.87 7.51
N VAL A 105 -8.20 3.96 7.29
CA VAL A 105 -9.11 2.79 7.26
C VAL A 105 -8.82 1.91 6.04
N ALA A 106 -8.73 2.51 4.84
CA ALA A 106 -8.44 1.76 3.61
C ALA A 106 -7.06 1.08 3.63
N CYS A 107 -6.06 1.68 4.27
CA CYS A 107 -4.74 1.10 4.40
C CYS A 107 -4.60 0.10 5.56
N ALA A 108 -5.41 0.20 6.60
CA ALA A 108 -5.42 -0.78 7.69
C ALA A 108 -5.99 -2.15 7.24
N GLU A 109 -6.90 -2.15 6.27
CA GLU A 109 -7.53 -3.36 5.74
C GLU A 109 -6.71 -3.99 4.59
N GLY A 110 -6.16 -3.19 3.67
CA GLY A 110 -5.32 -3.69 2.57
C GLY A 110 -3.85 -3.96 2.93
N GLY A 111 -3.37 -3.37 4.03
CA GLY A 111 -1.95 -3.28 4.38
C GLY A 111 -1.45 -4.33 5.36
N GLY A 112 -1.76 -5.62 5.18
CA GLY A 112 -1.04 -6.70 5.85
C GLY A 112 -0.81 -6.55 7.37
N ALA A 113 -1.71 -5.89 8.10
CA ALA A 113 -1.75 -6.06 9.54
C ALA A 113 -1.94 -7.57 9.78
N PRO A 114 -1.21 -8.19 10.73
CA PRO A 114 -1.34 -9.62 10.96
C PRO A 114 -2.84 -9.93 11.12
N ALA A 115 -3.35 -10.89 10.36
CA ALA A 115 -4.66 -11.41 10.66
C ALA A 115 -4.57 -12.01 12.07
N PHE A 116 -5.17 -11.36 13.05
CA PHE A 116 -5.23 -11.88 14.40
C PHE A 116 -6.51 -12.71 14.50
N ASN A 117 -6.36 -13.99 14.81
CA ASN A 117 -7.51 -14.87 14.96
C ASN A 117 -8.15 -14.65 16.33
N CYS A 118 -9.39 -14.22 16.31
CA CYS A 118 -10.33 -14.28 17.41
C CYS A 118 -11.07 -15.60 17.32
N GLY A 119 -10.52 -16.67 17.90
CA GLY A 119 -11.12 -18.00 17.80
C GLY A 119 -11.33 -18.45 16.35
N THR A 120 -12.59 -18.48 15.91
CA THR A 120 -13.04 -18.86 14.56
C THR A 120 -13.11 -17.69 13.57
N VAL A 121 -12.91 -16.45 14.02
CA VAL A 121 -13.00 -15.24 13.20
C VAL A 121 -11.62 -14.60 13.06
N SER A 122 -11.18 -14.39 11.81
CA SER A 122 -9.94 -13.70 11.50
C SER A 122 -10.17 -12.19 11.39
N CYS A 123 -9.58 -11.41 12.30
CA CYS A 123 -9.64 -9.96 12.31
C CYS A 123 -8.49 -9.36 11.50
N THR A 124 -8.79 -8.41 10.62
CA THR A 124 -7.80 -7.60 9.91
C THR A 124 -7.76 -6.19 10.51
N GLY A 125 -6.56 -5.63 10.66
CA GLY A 125 -6.32 -4.29 11.17
C GLY A 125 -5.54 -4.28 12.49
N ALA A 126 -4.47 -3.46 12.54
CA ALA A 126 -3.51 -3.36 13.64
C ALA A 126 -4.10 -2.88 14.98
N THR A 127 -5.37 -2.47 14.98
CA THR A 127 -6.07 -1.86 16.11
C THR A 127 -7.42 -2.50 16.38
N SER A 128 -7.63 -3.71 15.85
CA SER A 128 -8.86 -4.46 16.12
C SER A 128 -8.81 -5.08 17.52
N VAL A 129 -9.88 -4.90 18.30
CA VAL A 129 -10.08 -5.54 19.60
C VAL A 129 -10.88 -6.81 19.40
N CYS A 130 -10.38 -7.88 20.03
CA CYS A 130 -10.96 -9.20 19.97
C CYS A 130 -11.99 -9.40 21.09
N CYS A 131 -13.24 -9.71 20.74
CA CYS A 131 -14.30 -9.89 21.73
C CYS A 131 -14.90 -11.30 21.65
N GLN A 132 -14.82 -12.04 22.76
CA GLN A 132 -15.45 -13.34 22.93
C GLN A 132 -16.60 -13.23 23.91
N ILE A 133 -17.84 -13.37 23.42
CA ILE A 133 -19.05 -13.30 24.26
C ILE A 133 -19.96 -14.47 23.89
N GLY A 134 -20.33 -15.28 24.89
CA GLY A 134 -21.29 -16.37 24.73
C GLY A 134 -20.89 -17.47 23.74
N GLY A 135 -19.60 -17.65 23.45
CA GLY A 135 -19.10 -18.64 22.49
C GLY A 135 -19.09 -18.18 21.02
N SER A 136 -19.28 -16.88 20.78
CA SER A 136 -19.12 -16.24 19.46
C SER A 136 -17.96 -15.26 19.49
N ASP A 137 -17.16 -15.25 18.42
CA ASP A 137 -15.98 -14.40 18.29
C ASP A 137 -16.29 -13.19 17.38
N TRP A 138 -15.82 -12.00 17.76
CA TRP A 138 -16.09 -10.73 17.05
C TRP A 138 -14.84 -9.85 16.95
N CYS A 139 -14.73 -9.13 15.83
CA CYS A 139 -13.66 -8.16 15.58
C CYS A 139 -14.20 -6.73 15.69
N CYS A 140 -13.69 -5.96 16.64
CA CYS A 140 -14.08 -4.57 16.84
C CYS A 140 -13.00 -3.61 16.34
N GLN A 141 -13.36 -2.61 15.55
CA GLN A 141 -12.41 -1.60 15.09
C GLN A 141 -11.94 -0.67 16.24
N ASN A 142 -10.91 0.13 15.97
CA ASN A 142 -10.33 1.06 16.95
C ASN A 142 -11.39 2.02 17.50
N GLY A 143 -11.42 2.19 18.82
CA GLY A 143 -12.41 3.03 19.48
C GLY A 143 -13.74 2.34 19.78
N TYR A 144 -13.86 1.02 19.56
CA TYR A 144 -14.96 0.22 20.10
C TYR A 144 -14.44 -0.74 21.17
N ALA A 145 -15.18 -0.88 22.26
CA ALA A 145 -14.92 -1.83 23.33
C ALA A 145 -15.83 -3.06 23.20
N CYS A 146 -15.42 -4.16 23.82
CA CYS A 146 -16.28 -5.33 23.95
C CYS A 146 -17.44 -5.02 24.90
N GLY A 147 -18.67 -5.00 24.38
CA GLY A 147 -19.86 -4.88 25.21
C GLY A 147 -20.08 -6.13 26.07
N SER A 148 -20.80 -6.01 27.18
CA SER A 148 -21.11 -7.16 28.06
C SER A 148 -22.35 -7.97 27.61
N GLN A 149 -23.05 -7.52 26.55
CA GLN A 149 -24.27 -8.15 26.05
C GLN A 149 -24.01 -8.92 24.75
N VAL A 150 -24.89 -9.88 24.44
CA VAL A 150 -24.84 -10.72 23.22
C VAL A 150 -25.15 -9.83 22.00
N GLY A 151 -24.19 -9.02 21.58
CA GLY A 151 -24.47 -7.92 20.65
C GLY A 151 -23.29 -6.99 20.39
N GLY A 152 -22.14 -7.54 19.98
CA GLY A 152 -21.12 -6.82 19.22
C GLY A 152 -20.42 -5.62 19.89
N CYS A 153 -19.66 -4.91 19.06
CA CYS A 153 -18.75 -3.84 19.41
C CYS A 153 -19.51 -2.58 19.86
N GLN A 154 -19.27 -2.10 21.08
CA GLN A 154 -19.90 -0.89 21.62
C GLN A 154 -18.94 0.29 21.58
N SER A 155 -19.44 1.47 21.19
CA SER A 155 -18.65 2.70 21.26
C SER A 155 -18.56 3.18 22.72
N PRO A 156 -17.43 3.78 23.14
CA PRO A 156 -17.20 4.23 24.52
C PRO A 156 -18.11 5.39 24.96
N GLN A 157 -18.94 5.92 24.05
CA GLN A 157 -19.83 7.04 24.33
C GLN A 157 -21.19 6.62 24.90
N ASN A 158 -21.50 5.32 24.95
CA ASN A 158 -22.74 4.85 25.56
C ASN A 158 -22.50 3.51 26.32
N PRO A 159 -22.00 3.56 27.56
CA PRO A 159 -21.89 2.38 28.39
C PRO A 159 -23.27 2.01 28.95
N ASP A 160 -23.77 0.83 28.59
CA ASP A 160 -24.93 0.19 29.25
C ASP A 160 -24.53 -0.44 30.59
#